data_AF-R8VZM8-F1
#
_entry.id   AF-R8VZM8-F1
#
_cell.length_a   1.000
_cell.length_b   1.000
_cell.length_c   1.000
_cell.angle_alpha   90.00
_cell.angle_beta   90.00
_cell.angle_gamma   90.00
#
_symmetry.space_group_name_H-M   'P 1'
#
loop_
_entity.id
_entity.type
_entity.pdbx_description
1 polymer ?
#
loop_
_entity_poly.entity_id
_entity_poly.type
_entity_poly.pdbx_seq_one_letter_code
_entity_poly.pdbx_strand_id
1 'polypeptide(L)'
;MKITCTPFGVTAAGQMIDRYTLTDGACSASILTLGGILQSLIVPDRDGKPTDIVLGFDSVAAYEAQDCYIGALLGRCANRLADGRIKINDKSYTLACNDNGVNHLHGGMVGFDRRVWQAAVLPDGLQLRYLSPDGEEGYPGTMRVTAIYRLEAGKLTLEFFAESDQDTVCNLSSHSYFNLSGHASGSVGDQTVQVCAERYTPLGKTNAPIGEVAFVENTPFDLRTAKRLDAGWDSDFEQIVLAGGYDHNYIPDGAGMRTFAQAHSPKTGITLTVASDMPGVQLYTGNFLNDHLPTGKDGAAYDRRHAFCLETQFWPNAFACPIFPQPVLRIGQTYHHTTTYQYSVDR
;
A
#
# COMPACT_ATOMS: atom_id res chain seq x y z
N MET A 1 -18.71 11.72 -11.65
CA MET A 1 -17.29 12.08 -11.37
C MET A 1 -16.86 13.40 -12.00
N LYS A 2 -16.17 14.26 -11.25
CA LYS A 2 -15.46 15.48 -11.69
C LYS A 2 -13.99 15.36 -11.31
N ILE A 3 -13.07 15.81 -12.17
CA ILE A 3 -11.62 15.84 -11.87
C ILE A 3 -11.14 17.29 -11.95
N THR A 4 -10.41 17.74 -10.93
CA THR A 4 -9.77 19.06 -10.88
C THR A 4 -8.29 18.90 -10.59
N CYS A 5 -7.47 19.79 -11.15
CA CYS A 5 -6.03 19.83 -10.92
C CYS A 5 -5.65 21.18 -10.29
N THR A 6 -4.82 21.14 -9.26
CA THR A 6 -4.27 22.31 -8.59
C THR A 6 -2.78 22.09 -8.30
N PRO A 7 -1.91 23.12 -8.43
CA PRO A 7 -0.54 23.02 -7.96
C PRO A 7 -0.51 22.66 -6.46
N PHE A 8 0.33 21.69 -6.08
CA PHE A 8 0.51 21.27 -4.69
C PHE A 8 1.82 21.79 -4.09
N GLY A 9 2.88 21.85 -4.90
CA GLY A 9 4.17 22.39 -4.48
C GLY A 9 5.28 22.08 -5.46
N VAL A 10 6.52 22.22 -4.99
CA VAL A 10 7.73 21.96 -5.77
C VAL A 10 8.67 21.11 -4.91
N THR A 11 9.26 20.07 -5.49
CA THR A 11 10.27 19.24 -4.82
C THR A 11 11.55 20.02 -4.56
N ALA A 12 12.40 19.54 -3.66
CA ALA A 12 13.74 20.11 -3.47
C ALA A 12 14.57 20.12 -4.78
N ALA A 13 14.30 19.18 -5.70
CA ALA A 13 14.92 19.10 -7.02
C ALA A 13 14.29 20.04 -8.07
N GLY A 14 13.30 20.87 -7.71
CA GLY A 14 12.66 21.83 -8.61
C GLY A 14 11.56 21.26 -9.50
N GLN A 15 11.07 20.05 -9.23
CA GLN A 15 9.98 19.44 -10.00
C GLN A 15 8.63 19.90 -9.46
N MET A 16 7.75 20.37 -10.34
CA MET A 16 6.39 20.75 -9.97
C MET A 16 5.55 19.51 -9.61
N ILE A 17 4.83 19.59 -8.50
CA ILE A 17 3.89 18.57 -8.06
C ILE A 17 2.47 19.12 -8.16
N ASP A 18 1.60 18.38 -8.84
CA ASP A 18 0.19 18.68 -8.96
C ASP A 18 -0.63 17.74 -8.08
N ARG A 19 -1.75 18.26 -7.58
CA ARG A 19 -2.79 17.48 -6.90
C ARG A 19 -4.02 17.40 -7.80
N TYR A 20 -4.42 16.18 -8.11
CA TYR A 20 -5.65 15.87 -8.82
C TYR A 20 -6.70 15.38 -7.84
N THR A 21 -7.83 16.07 -7.75
CA THR A 21 -8.96 15.66 -6.91
C THR A 21 -10.08 15.11 -7.78
N LEU A 22 -10.41 13.83 -7.57
CA LEU A 22 -11.56 13.14 -8.12
C LEU A 22 -12.72 13.32 -7.15
N THR A 23 -13.91 13.69 -7.65
CA THR A 23 -15.11 13.86 -6.83
C THR A 23 -16.27 13.11 -7.45
N ASP A 24 -16.95 12.28 -6.65
CA ASP A 24 -18.16 11.57 -7.05
C ASP A 24 -19.19 11.58 -5.92
N GLY A 25 -20.28 12.33 -6.12
CA GLY A 25 -21.26 12.59 -5.06
C GLY A 25 -20.63 13.25 -3.84
N ALA A 26 -20.79 12.61 -2.68
CA ALA A 26 -20.21 13.05 -1.41
C ALA A 26 -18.77 12.53 -1.16
N CYS A 27 -18.24 11.69 -2.05
CA CYS A 27 -16.90 11.14 -1.92
C CYS A 27 -15.87 11.95 -2.72
N SER A 28 -14.65 12.04 -2.22
CA SER A 28 -13.53 12.60 -3.00
C SER A 28 -12.20 11.94 -2.66
N ALA A 29 -11.32 11.86 -3.66
CA ALA A 29 -9.96 11.33 -3.52
C ALA A 29 -8.97 12.31 -4.15
N SER A 30 -7.93 12.70 -3.41
CA SER A 30 -6.86 13.56 -3.92
C SER A 30 -5.59 12.75 -4.14
N ILE A 31 -5.06 12.80 -5.36
CA ILE A 31 -3.86 12.06 -5.79
C ILE A 31 -2.78 13.07 -6.19
N LEU A 32 -1.55 12.87 -5.73
CA LEU A 32 -0.40 13.69 -6.12
C LEU A 32 0.34 13.07 -7.30
N THR A 33 0.96 13.90 -8.14
CA THR A 33 1.91 13.41 -9.15
C THR A 33 3.20 12.88 -8.51
N LEU A 34 3.57 13.36 -7.32
CA LEU A 34 4.62 12.75 -6.51
C LEU A 34 4.15 11.38 -6.01
N GLY A 35 4.91 10.33 -6.31
CA GLY A 35 4.69 8.96 -5.84
C GLY A 35 3.37 8.33 -6.24
N GLY A 36 2.55 9.00 -7.06
CA GLY A 36 1.14 8.66 -7.23
C GLY A 36 0.36 8.61 -5.92
N ILE A 37 0.75 9.43 -4.94
CA ILE A 37 0.30 9.36 -3.55
C ILE A 37 -1.20 9.63 -3.45
N LEU A 38 -1.96 8.75 -2.79
CA LEU A 38 -3.31 9.05 -2.30
C LEU A 38 -3.20 9.94 -1.04
N GLN A 39 -3.35 11.25 -1.24
CA GLN A 39 -3.17 12.26 -0.19
C GLN A 39 -4.41 12.42 0.70
N SER A 40 -5.61 12.24 0.15
CA SER A 40 -6.87 12.26 0.89
C SER A 40 -7.88 11.29 0.28
N LEU A 41 -8.72 10.70 1.13
CA LEU A 41 -9.89 9.92 0.73
C LEU A 41 -11.02 10.27 1.68
N ILE A 42 -11.92 11.13 1.23
CA ILE A 42 -12.99 11.69 2.02
C ILE A 42 -14.28 10.95 1.68
N VAL A 43 -14.91 10.37 2.71
CA VAL A 43 -16.21 9.69 2.63
C VAL A 43 -17.14 10.21 3.73
N PRO A 44 -18.47 10.23 3.53
CA PRO A 44 -19.38 10.59 4.61
C PRO A 44 -19.34 9.55 5.74
N ASP A 45 -19.57 9.94 6.99
CA ASP A 45 -19.83 9.02 8.09
C ASP A 45 -21.34 8.77 8.27
N ARG A 46 -21.75 8.08 9.35
CA ARG A 46 -23.16 7.76 9.63
C ARG A 46 -24.05 8.99 9.77
N ASP A 47 -23.48 10.12 10.18
CA ASP A 47 -24.18 11.40 10.33
C ASP A 47 -24.11 12.24 9.03
N GLY A 48 -23.49 11.72 7.98
CA GLY A 48 -23.27 12.40 6.70
C GLY A 48 -22.11 13.40 6.74
N LYS A 49 -21.32 13.45 7.81
CA LYS A 49 -20.17 14.35 7.92
C LYS A 49 -19.01 13.82 7.08
N PRO A 50 -18.36 14.66 6.24
CA PRO A 50 -17.17 14.27 5.49
C PRO A 50 -16.03 13.90 6.45
N THR A 51 -15.46 12.71 6.27
CA THR A 51 -14.36 12.17 7.05
C THR A 51 -13.24 11.74 6.11
N ASP A 52 -12.05 12.34 6.26
CA ASP A 52 -10.86 11.90 5.55
C ASP A 52 -10.25 10.69 6.25
N ILE A 53 -10.34 9.52 5.60
CA ILE A 53 -10.01 8.22 6.21
C ILE A 53 -8.59 7.75 5.91
N VAL A 54 -7.73 8.58 5.33
CA VAL A 54 -6.32 8.24 5.09
C VAL A 54 -5.37 9.28 5.68
N LEU A 55 -4.24 8.83 6.20
CA LEU A 55 -3.15 9.73 6.60
C LEU A 55 -2.53 10.39 5.37
N GLY A 56 -1.91 11.55 5.58
CA GLY A 56 -1.23 12.32 4.53
C GLY A 56 -0.69 13.64 5.06
N PHE A 57 -0.03 14.40 4.19
CA PHE A 57 0.57 15.69 4.53
C PHE A 57 0.04 16.82 3.63
N ASP A 58 0.22 18.06 4.08
CA ASP A 58 -0.21 19.27 3.36
C ASP A 58 0.88 19.89 2.47
N SER A 59 2.11 19.34 2.45
CA SER A 59 3.21 19.89 1.64
C SER A 59 4.11 18.82 1.03
N VAL A 60 4.72 19.15 -0.11
CA VAL A 60 5.74 18.32 -0.78
C VAL A 60 6.93 18.07 0.14
N ALA A 61 7.40 19.09 0.86
CA ALA A 61 8.54 18.98 1.77
C ALA A 61 8.31 17.95 2.88
N ALA A 62 7.09 17.85 3.42
CA ALA A 62 6.74 16.83 4.40
C ALA A 62 6.79 15.41 3.79
N TYR A 63 6.31 15.24 2.55
CA TYR A 63 6.43 13.96 1.84
C TYR A 63 7.88 13.58 1.53
N GLU A 64 8.76 14.54 1.24
CA GLU A 64 10.19 14.29 1.01
C GLU A 64 10.93 13.92 2.30
N ALA A 65 10.52 14.48 3.45
CA ALA A 65 11.19 14.34 4.75
C ALA A 65 10.84 13.05 5.52
N GLN A 66 9.76 12.37 5.18
CA GLN A 66 9.34 11.11 5.80
C GLN A 66 9.92 9.87 5.08
N ASP A 67 9.87 8.73 5.75
CA ASP A 67 10.37 7.42 5.29
C ASP A 67 9.35 6.27 5.47
N CYS A 68 8.10 6.61 5.78
CA CYS A 68 7.01 5.67 6.05
C CYS A 68 6.10 5.40 4.82
N TYR A 69 6.47 5.87 3.63
CA TYR A 69 5.75 5.63 2.36
C TYR A 69 4.27 6.08 2.34
N ILE A 70 3.88 7.05 3.18
CA ILE A 70 2.47 7.37 3.43
C ILE A 70 1.70 7.68 2.15
N GLY A 71 0.76 6.80 1.80
CA GLY A 71 -0.15 6.96 0.65
C GLY A 71 0.47 6.64 -0.72
N ALA A 72 1.76 6.33 -0.78
CA ALA A 72 2.50 6.23 -2.04
C ALA A 72 2.23 4.92 -2.81
N LEU A 73 2.46 4.97 -4.13
CA LEU A 73 2.61 3.78 -4.95
C LEU A 73 3.99 3.16 -4.75
N LEU A 74 4.04 1.85 -4.65
CA LEU A 74 5.26 1.09 -4.39
C LEU A 74 5.72 0.35 -5.64
N GLY A 75 7.03 0.32 -5.87
CA GLY A 75 7.64 -0.42 -6.97
C GLY A 75 9.12 -0.10 -7.17
N ARG A 76 9.87 -0.91 -7.93
CA ARG A 76 9.39 -2.03 -8.77
C ARG A 76 8.96 -3.29 -8.00
N CYS A 77 9.43 -3.44 -6.76
CA CYS A 77 9.03 -4.54 -5.89
C CYS A 77 8.55 -4.02 -4.53
N ALA A 78 7.25 -4.09 -4.28
CA ALA A 78 6.68 -3.88 -2.95
C ALA A 78 7.20 -4.93 -1.95
N ASN A 79 7.34 -4.50 -0.70
CA ASN A 79 7.83 -5.27 0.43
C ASN A 79 9.30 -5.74 0.26
N ARG A 80 9.72 -6.72 1.06
CA ARG A 80 11.12 -7.08 1.25
C ARG A 80 11.61 -8.14 0.27
N LEU A 81 12.87 -8.00 -0.12
CA LEU A 81 13.71 -9.02 -0.74
C LEU A 81 14.94 -9.22 0.15
N ALA A 82 15.10 -10.43 0.68
CA ALA A 82 16.20 -10.76 1.60
C ALA A 82 17.56 -10.56 0.91
N ASP A 83 18.51 -9.97 1.64
CA ASP A 83 19.87 -9.66 1.19
C ASP A 83 19.94 -8.79 -0.09
N GLY A 84 18.82 -8.18 -0.50
CA GLY A 84 18.72 -7.46 -1.77
C GLY A 84 19.05 -8.32 -2.99
N ARG A 85 18.77 -9.62 -2.94
CA ARG A 85 19.12 -10.56 -4.02
C ARG A 85 17.90 -11.05 -4.77
N ILE A 86 18.00 -11.00 -6.09
CA ILE A 86 17.01 -11.60 -6.99
C ILE A 86 17.73 -12.45 -8.05
N LYS A 87 17.04 -13.50 -8.49
CA LYS A 87 17.48 -14.33 -9.61
C LYS A 87 16.37 -14.40 -10.64
N ILE A 88 16.64 -13.91 -11.85
CA ILE A 88 15.73 -13.97 -12.98
C ILE A 88 16.40 -14.80 -14.07
N ASN A 89 15.80 -15.93 -14.40
CA ASN A 89 16.43 -16.97 -15.22
C ASN A 89 17.76 -17.39 -14.55
N ASP A 90 18.86 -17.43 -15.30
CA ASP A 90 20.18 -17.77 -14.77
C ASP A 90 21.01 -16.54 -14.36
N LYS A 91 20.42 -15.34 -14.37
CA LYS A 91 21.10 -14.09 -14.00
C LYS A 91 20.75 -13.68 -12.58
N SER A 92 21.78 -13.35 -11.80
CA SER A 92 21.64 -12.83 -10.44
C SER A 92 21.84 -11.32 -10.43
N TYR A 93 21.03 -10.61 -9.65
CA TYR A 93 21.13 -9.16 -9.46
C TYR A 93 21.26 -8.85 -7.97
N THR A 94 22.00 -7.80 -7.66
CA THR A 94 22.13 -7.25 -6.29
C THR A 94 21.52 -5.86 -6.28
N LEU A 95 20.60 -5.64 -5.35
CA LEU A 95 19.85 -4.42 -5.15
C LEU A 95 20.33 -3.72 -3.87
N ALA A 96 20.02 -2.43 -3.73
CA ALA A 96 20.35 -1.68 -2.52
C ALA A 96 19.61 -2.25 -1.29
N CYS A 97 20.31 -2.46 -0.17
CA CYS A 97 19.68 -2.88 1.08
C CYS A 97 19.31 -1.67 1.93
N ASN A 98 18.17 -1.05 1.61
CA ASN A 98 17.68 0.18 2.23
C ASN A 98 16.93 -0.04 3.56
N ASP A 99 16.62 -1.28 3.93
CA ASP A 99 16.03 -1.62 5.22
C ASP A 99 17.12 -2.11 6.19
N ASN A 100 17.59 -1.17 7.03
CA ASN A 100 18.63 -1.38 8.04
C ASN A 100 19.94 -2.02 7.51
N GLY A 101 20.22 -1.87 6.21
CA GLY A 101 21.39 -2.47 5.56
C GLY A 101 21.27 -3.98 5.31
N VAL A 102 20.10 -4.59 5.56
CA VAL A 102 19.89 -6.04 5.50
C VAL A 102 19.05 -6.45 4.29
N ASN A 103 17.86 -5.86 4.15
CA ASN A 103 16.95 -6.20 3.06
C ASN A 103 16.81 -5.05 2.07
N HIS A 104 16.41 -5.40 0.85
CA HIS A 104 15.87 -4.43 -0.09
C HIS A 104 14.37 -4.29 0.15
N LEU A 105 13.86 -3.07 0.25
CA LEU A 105 12.49 -2.76 0.64
C LEU A 105 11.85 -1.74 -0.30
N HIS A 106 10.62 -2.05 -0.75
CA HIS A 106 9.74 -1.13 -1.49
C HIS A 106 10.37 -0.51 -2.76
N GLY A 107 11.29 -1.22 -3.40
CA GLY A 107 11.91 -0.79 -4.65
C GLY A 107 13.21 0.01 -4.51
N GLY A 108 13.71 0.22 -3.28
CA GLY A 108 15.06 0.71 -3.05
C GLY A 108 15.15 2.11 -2.43
N MET A 109 16.27 2.79 -2.70
CA MET A 109 16.58 4.10 -2.09
C MET A 109 15.67 5.21 -2.61
N VAL A 110 15.40 5.20 -3.92
CA VAL A 110 14.50 6.14 -4.59
C VAL A 110 13.53 5.34 -5.46
N GLY A 111 12.66 4.58 -4.78
CA GLY A 111 11.57 3.81 -5.37
C GLY A 111 10.49 4.68 -6.00
N PHE A 112 9.44 4.02 -6.49
CA PHE A 112 8.32 4.67 -7.19
C PHE A 112 7.59 5.71 -6.34
N ASP A 113 7.64 5.58 -5.02
CA ASP A 113 7.07 6.50 -4.04
C ASP A 113 7.70 7.90 -4.09
N ARG A 114 8.95 8.01 -4.54
CA ARG A 114 9.68 9.29 -4.64
C ARG A 114 9.73 9.86 -6.05
N ARG A 115 9.14 9.19 -7.03
CA ARG A 115 9.17 9.63 -8.44
C ARG A 115 8.01 10.56 -8.75
N VAL A 116 8.23 11.51 -9.66
CA VAL A 116 7.16 12.35 -10.20
C VAL A 116 6.57 11.68 -11.43
N TRP A 117 5.30 11.31 -11.35
CA TRP A 117 4.56 10.63 -12.39
C TRP A 117 3.94 11.63 -13.36
N GLN A 118 3.90 11.25 -14.65
CA GLN A 118 3.18 12.01 -15.66
C GLN A 118 1.68 11.74 -15.53
N ALA A 119 0.89 12.77 -15.25
CA ALA A 119 -0.56 12.66 -15.14
C ALA A 119 -1.30 12.95 -16.46
N ALA A 120 -2.40 12.24 -16.67
CA ALA A 120 -3.39 12.53 -17.71
C ALA A 120 -4.80 12.25 -17.18
N VAL A 121 -5.72 13.20 -17.40
CA VAL A 121 -7.14 13.01 -17.06
C VAL A 121 -7.79 12.14 -18.13
N LEU A 122 -8.44 11.06 -17.71
CA LEU A 122 -9.29 10.21 -18.54
C LEU A 122 -10.76 10.60 -18.36
N PRO A 123 -11.67 10.18 -19.26
CA PRO A 123 -13.12 10.39 -19.07
C PRO A 123 -13.66 9.80 -17.75
N ASP A 124 -13.05 8.72 -17.28
CA ASP A 124 -13.49 7.89 -16.17
C ASP A 124 -12.48 7.79 -15.01
N GLY A 125 -11.33 8.48 -15.09
CA GLY A 125 -10.35 8.46 -14.00
C GLY A 125 -9.12 9.35 -14.22
N LEU A 126 -8.13 9.17 -13.36
CA LEU A 126 -6.81 9.77 -13.46
C LEU A 126 -5.79 8.70 -13.81
N GLN A 127 -5.06 8.89 -14.91
CA GLN A 127 -3.92 8.07 -15.27
C GLN A 127 -2.63 8.72 -14.80
N LEU A 128 -1.77 7.94 -14.17
CA LEU A 128 -0.38 8.28 -13.87
C LEU A 128 0.54 7.33 -14.64
N ARG A 129 1.59 7.87 -15.26
CA ARG A 129 2.59 7.10 -16.01
C ARG A 129 4.00 7.39 -15.50
N TYR A 130 4.80 6.34 -15.38
CA TYR A 130 6.22 6.44 -15.08
C TYR A 130 7.02 5.52 -16.01
N LEU A 131 8.16 6.02 -16.49
CA LEU A 131 9.13 5.26 -17.26
C LEU A 131 10.35 5.03 -16.38
N SER A 132 10.47 3.81 -15.87
CA SER A 132 11.57 3.37 -15.04
C SER A 132 12.68 2.79 -15.94
N PRO A 133 13.82 3.49 -16.16
CA PRO A 133 14.84 3.05 -17.11
C PRO A 133 15.56 1.77 -16.67
N ASP A 134 16.15 1.04 -17.61
CA ASP A 134 17.03 -0.10 -17.30
C ASP A 134 18.10 0.28 -16.25
N GLY A 135 18.27 -0.59 -15.25
CA GLY A 135 19.20 -0.38 -14.15
C GLY A 135 18.71 0.53 -13.02
N GLU A 136 17.52 1.15 -13.11
CA GLU A 136 16.97 1.93 -12.00
C GLU A 136 16.84 1.05 -10.74
N GLU A 137 17.44 1.50 -9.63
CA GLU A 137 17.53 0.77 -8.35
C GLU A 137 18.13 -0.64 -8.47
N GLY A 138 18.84 -0.93 -9.57
CA GLY A 138 19.48 -2.22 -9.84
C GLY A 138 18.61 -3.23 -10.58
N TYR A 139 17.37 -2.86 -10.97
CA TYR A 139 16.47 -3.76 -11.69
C TYR A 139 16.75 -3.78 -13.20
N PRO A 140 16.69 -4.96 -13.85
CA PRO A 140 16.87 -5.05 -15.30
C PRO A 140 15.64 -4.56 -16.06
N GLY A 141 15.86 -4.06 -17.28
CA GLY A 141 14.84 -3.65 -18.22
C GLY A 141 14.28 -2.26 -17.95
N THR A 142 13.99 -1.54 -19.03
CA THR A 142 13.13 -0.36 -18.98
C THR A 142 11.70 -0.82 -18.79
N MET A 143 11.02 -0.32 -17.75
CA MET A 143 9.63 -0.63 -17.44
C MET A 143 8.75 0.60 -17.66
N ARG A 144 7.69 0.45 -18.45
CA ARG A 144 6.59 1.42 -18.53
C ARG A 144 5.54 1.00 -17.53
N VAL A 145 5.19 1.90 -16.61
CA VAL A 145 4.16 1.65 -15.59
C VAL A 145 3.05 2.66 -15.74
N THR A 146 1.83 2.18 -15.63
CA THR A 146 0.62 3.00 -15.61
C THR A 146 -0.19 2.63 -14.36
N ALA A 147 -0.57 3.63 -13.58
CA ALA A 147 -1.55 3.50 -12.50
C ALA A 147 -2.79 4.32 -12.88
N ILE A 148 -3.98 3.74 -12.74
CA ILE A 148 -5.24 4.43 -13.04
C ILE A 148 -6.12 4.43 -11.78
N TYR A 149 -6.47 5.63 -11.32
CA TYR A 149 -7.40 5.85 -10.23
C TYR A 149 -8.78 6.18 -10.77
N ARG A 150 -9.81 5.49 -10.29
CA ARG A 150 -11.22 5.77 -10.62
C ARG A 150 -12.05 5.88 -9.35
N LEU A 151 -12.92 6.87 -9.26
CA LEU A 151 -13.83 7.04 -8.13
C LEU A 151 -15.27 7.05 -8.64
N GLU A 152 -16.03 6.03 -8.25
CA GLU A 152 -17.44 5.86 -8.62
C GLU A 152 -18.21 5.20 -7.47
N ALA A 153 -19.40 5.70 -7.14
CA ALA A 153 -20.34 5.04 -6.22
C ALA A 153 -19.71 4.61 -4.87
N GLY A 154 -18.86 5.45 -4.29
CA GLY A 154 -18.17 5.17 -3.03
C GLY A 154 -17.04 4.12 -3.13
N LYS A 155 -16.58 3.82 -4.35
CA LYS A 155 -15.50 2.88 -4.63
C LYS A 155 -14.32 3.61 -5.27
N LEU A 156 -13.15 3.55 -4.64
CA LEU A 156 -11.90 3.93 -5.28
C LEU A 156 -11.26 2.68 -5.88
N THR A 157 -11.13 2.63 -7.20
CA THR A 157 -10.42 1.58 -7.92
C THR A 157 -9.03 2.07 -8.31
N LEU A 158 -8.01 1.26 -8.05
CA LEU A 158 -6.64 1.45 -8.51
C LEU A 158 -6.25 0.26 -9.40
N GLU A 159 -5.94 0.56 -10.66
CA GLU A 159 -5.48 -0.43 -11.65
C GLU A 159 -4.04 -0.15 -12.05
N PHE A 160 -3.21 -1.19 -12.06
CA PHE A 160 -1.85 -1.12 -12.55
C PHE A 160 -1.69 -1.86 -13.87
N PHE A 161 -0.93 -1.27 -14.77
CA PHE A 161 -0.42 -1.91 -15.97
C PHE A 161 1.09 -1.72 -16.04
N ALA A 162 1.84 -2.76 -16.38
CA ALA A 162 3.26 -2.62 -16.67
C ALA A 162 3.73 -3.51 -17.81
N GLU A 163 4.70 -3.01 -18.55
CA GLU A 163 5.41 -3.73 -19.61
C GLU A 163 6.91 -3.43 -19.47
N SER A 164 7.76 -4.40 -19.83
CA SER A 164 9.20 -4.19 -19.85
C SER A 164 9.84 -4.73 -21.12
N ASP A 165 10.95 -4.11 -21.51
CA ASP A 165 11.79 -4.55 -22.63
C ASP A 165 12.74 -5.71 -22.27
N GLN A 166 12.74 -6.15 -21.01
CA GLN A 166 13.45 -7.33 -20.53
C GLN A 166 12.59 -8.07 -19.48
N ASP A 167 12.94 -9.33 -19.20
CA ASP A 167 12.42 -10.02 -18.01
C ASP A 167 12.86 -9.27 -16.74
N THR A 168 11.91 -8.89 -15.89
CA THR A 168 12.17 -8.09 -14.70
C THR A 168 11.25 -8.45 -13.53
N VAL A 169 11.47 -7.81 -12.37
CA VAL A 169 10.59 -7.91 -11.20
C VAL A 169 9.45 -6.91 -11.35
N CYS A 170 8.22 -7.34 -11.06
CA CYS A 170 7.06 -6.47 -11.00
C CYS A 170 6.12 -6.90 -9.87
N ASN A 171 6.18 -6.19 -8.75
CA ASN A 171 5.23 -6.29 -7.64
C ASN A 171 4.83 -4.87 -7.24
N LEU A 172 3.71 -4.39 -7.78
CA LEU A 172 3.22 -3.03 -7.54
C LEU A 172 2.15 -3.05 -6.45
N SER A 173 2.12 -2.03 -5.62
CA SER A 173 1.11 -1.87 -4.58
C SER A 173 0.91 -0.40 -4.22
N SER A 174 0.03 -0.13 -3.25
CA SER A 174 -0.19 1.20 -2.68
C SER A 174 -0.15 1.15 -1.16
N HIS A 175 0.60 2.05 -0.54
CA HIS A 175 0.85 2.07 0.90
C HIS A 175 -0.03 3.10 1.63
N SER A 176 -1.34 3.06 1.36
CA SER A 176 -2.31 3.93 2.03
C SER A 176 -2.48 3.55 3.51
N TYR A 177 -2.40 4.54 4.39
CA TYR A 177 -2.60 4.39 5.83
C TYR A 177 -4.02 4.81 6.18
N PHE A 178 -4.88 3.86 6.49
CA PHE A 178 -6.27 4.08 6.80
C PHE A 178 -6.50 4.32 8.29
N ASN A 179 -7.38 5.27 8.57
CA ASN A 179 -8.03 5.44 9.86
C ASN A 179 -9.49 5.80 9.61
N LEU A 180 -10.40 4.82 9.78
CA LEU A 180 -11.81 4.99 9.41
C LEU A 180 -12.59 5.89 10.38
N SER A 181 -12.00 6.25 11.51
CA SER A 181 -12.49 7.29 12.42
C SER A 181 -12.02 8.70 12.03
N GLY A 182 -11.23 8.82 10.97
CA GLY A 182 -10.61 10.06 10.50
C GLY A 182 -9.11 10.09 10.76
N HIS A 183 -8.34 10.66 9.83
CA HIS A 183 -6.86 10.66 9.87
C HIS A 183 -6.26 11.27 11.15
N ALA A 184 -6.96 12.21 11.78
CA ALA A 184 -6.54 12.88 13.03
C ALA A 184 -7.13 12.24 14.31
N SER A 185 -7.79 11.09 14.21
CA SER A 185 -8.53 10.50 15.34
C SER A 185 -7.67 9.71 16.34
N GLY A 186 -6.36 9.62 16.12
CA GLY A 186 -5.42 8.89 16.96
C GLY A 186 -5.44 7.38 16.68
N SER A 187 -5.27 6.57 17.72
CA SER A 187 -5.15 5.11 17.61
C SER A 187 -6.34 4.43 16.91
N VAL A 188 -6.06 3.46 16.04
CA VAL A 188 -7.07 2.62 15.36
C VAL A 188 -7.49 1.39 16.15
N GLY A 189 -7.02 1.22 17.39
CA GLY A 189 -7.16 -0.04 18.14
C GLY A 189 -8.61 -0.52 18.30
N ASP A 190 -9.56 0.42 18.39
CA ASP A 190 -10.98 0.10 18.53
C ASP A 190 -11.71 -0.23 17.23
N GLN A 191 -11.07 -0.01 16.08
CA GLN A 191 -11.58 -0.42 14.78
C GLN A 191 -11.42 -1.93 14.62
N THR A 192 -12.38 -2.54 13.94
CA THR A 192 -12.36 -3.98 13.69
C THR A 192 -11.84 -4.27 12.30
N VAL A 193 -11.07 -5.35 12.15
CA VAL A 193 -10.64 -5.89 10.87
C VAL A 193 -11.06 -7.35 10.74
N GLN A 194 -11.47 -7.74 9.54
CA GLN A 194 -11.63 -9.11 9.09
C GLN A 194 -10.74 -9.30 7.87
N VAL A 195 -10.02 -10.42 7.79
CA VAL A 195 -9.21 -10.82 6.64
C VAL A 195 -9.68 -12.18 6.16
N CYS A 196 -10.04 -12.27 4.87
CA CYS A 196 -10.55 -13.48 4.23
C CYS A 196 -9.41 -14.43 3.83
N ALA A 197 -8.67 -14.92 4.83
CA ALA A 197 -7.51 -15.76 4.64
C ALA A 197 -7.39 -16.82 5.74
N GLU A 198 -7.18 -18.08 5.36
CA GLU A 198 -6.83 -19.17 6.29
C GLU A 198 -5.34 -19.25 6.61
N ARG A 199 -4.50 -18.57 5.83
CA ARG A 199 -3.03 -18.69 5.89
C ARG A 199 -2.31 -17.35 5.81
N TYR A 200 -1.11 -17.31 6.35
CA TYR A 200 -0.18 -16.18 6.28
C TYR A 200 1.26 -16.66 6.03
N THR A 201 2.17 -15.73 5.75
CA THR A 201 3.60 -16.03 5.56
C THR A 201 4.43 -15.58 6.78
N PRO A 202 4.90 -16.51 7.63
CA PRO A 202 5.74 -16.18 8.78
C PRO A 202 7.06 -15.50 8.38
N LEU A 203 7.44 -14.50 9.15
CA LEU A 203 8.68 -13.74 9.06
C LEU A 203 9.82 -14.48 9.76
N GLY A 204 11.03 -14.29 9.23
CA GLY A 204 12.28 -14.61 9.91
C GLY A 204 12.83 -13.41 10.66
N LYS A 205 14.00 -13.57 11.30
CA LYS A 205 14.63 -12.55 12.15
C LYS A 205 14.93 -11.20 11.48
N THR A 206 14.91 -11.15 10.15
CA THR A 206 15.14 -9.94 9.36
C THR A 206 13.82 -9.32 8.85
N ASN A 207 12.66 -9.74 9.37
CA ASN A 207 11.33 -9.30 8.92
C ASN A 207 10.99 -9.64 7.46
N ALA A 208 11.75 -10.55 6.83
CA ALA A 208 11.42 -11.14 5.53
C ALA A 208 10.83 -12.55 5.73
N PRO A 209 9.82 -12.97 4.94
CA PRO A 209 9.30 -14.34 5.01
C PRO A 209 10.36 -15.41 4.77
N ILE A 210 10.21 -16.55 5.47
CA ILE A 210 11.14 -17.69 5.41
C ILE A 210 10.71 -18.80 4.45
N GLY A 211 9.64 -18.59 3.68
CA GLY A 211 9.09 -19.56 2.73
C GLY A 211 8.07 -20.53 3.32
N GLU A 212 7.80 -20.45 4.63
CA GLU A 212 6.70 -21.18 5.26
C GLU A 212 5.34 -20.54 4.92
N VAL A 213 4.32 -21.38 4.85
CA VAL A 213 2.92 -20.97 4.83
C VAL A 213 2.23 -21.58 6.04
N ALA A 214 1.81 -20.75 6.99
CA ALA A 214 1.22 -21.19 8.25
C ALA A 214 -0.29 -20.90 8.29
N PHE A 215 -1.04 -21.74 9.03
CA PHE A 215 -2.45 -21.49 9.29
C PHE A 215 -2.62 -20.38 10.33
N VAL A 216 -3.67 -19.57 10.16
CA VAL A 216 -4.02 -18.53 11.13
C VAL A 216 -4.75 -19.08 12.36
N GLU A 217 -5.36 -20.26 12.25
CA GLU A 217 -6.17 -20.88 13.30
C GLU A 217 -5.41 -21.00 14.62
N ASN A 218 -6.08 -20.67 15.73
CA ASN A 218 -5.50 -20.67 17.09
C ASN A 218 -4.31 -19.71 17.27
N THR A 219 -4.19 -18.68 16.45
CA THR A 219 -3.18 -17.61 16.60
C THR A 219 -3.83 -16.22 16.65
N PRO A 220 -3.11 -15.16 17.06
CA PRO A 220 -3.58 -13.78 16.92
C PRO A 220 -3.85 -13.35 15.48
N PHE A 221 -3.33 -14.09 14.49
CA PHE A 221 -3.59 -13.84 13.07
C PHE A 221 -4.95 -14.34 12.61
N ASP A 222 -5.71 -15.09 13.42
CA ASP A 222 -7.06 -15.53 13.06
C ASP A 222 -8.03 -14.34 13.03
N LEU A 223 -8.03 -13.65 11.90
CA LEU A 223 -8.90 -12.51 11.59
C LEU A 223 -10.02 -12.93 10.61
N ARG A 224 -10.29 -14.24 10.47
CA ARG A 224 -11.35 -14.76 9.58
C ARG A 224 -12.74 -14.23 9.98
N THR A 225 -12.91 -13.89 11.25
CA THR A 225 -14.03 -13.10 11.77
C THR A 225 -13.52 -11.73 12.22
N ALA A 226 -14.39 -10.72 12.17
CA ALA A 226 -14.05 -9.36 12.56
C ALA A 226 -13.56 -9.31 14.02
N LYS A 227 -12.37 -8.74 14.24
CA LYS A 227 -11.78 -8.52 15.55
C LYS A 227 -11.21 -7.11 15.65
N ARG A 228 -11.21 -6.55 16.86
CA ARG A 228 -10.52 -5.27 17.12
C ARG A 228 -9.03 -5.41 16.80
N LEU A 229 -8.44 -4.39 16.21
CA LEU A 229 -7.00 -4.38 15.92
C LEU A 229 -6.16 -4.54 17.20
N ASP A 230 -6.62 -3.93 18.30
CA ASP A 230 -5.91 -4.00 19.58
C ASP A 230 -6.01 -5.34 20.31
N ALA A 231 -6.86 -6.25 19.85
CA ALA A 231 -7.04 -7.55 20.51
C ALA A 231 -5.84 -8.49 20.35
N GLY A 232 -5.00 -8.28 19.33
CA GLY A 232 -3.88 -9.18 19.02
C GLY A 232 -2.54 -8.53 18.76
N TRP A 233 -2.48 -7.21 18.52
CA TRP A 233 -1.25 -6.54 18.06
C TRP A 233 -0.15 -6.36 19.14
N ASP A 234 -0.43 -6.73 20.39
CA ASP A 234 0.51 -6.69 21.53
C ASP A 234 0.58 -8.10 22.19
N SER A 235 0.19 -9.15 21.45
CA SER A 235 0.30 -10.54 21.89
C SER A 235 1.76 -10.98 22.02
N ASP A 236 2.03 -11.86 22.99
CA ASP A 236 3.33 -12.54 23.15
C ASP A 236 3.65 -13.57 22.05
N PHE A 237 2.78 -13.72 21.05
CA PHE A 237 3.04 -14.60 19.92
C PHE A 237 4.27 -14.12 19.14
N GLU A 238 5.24 -15.01 18.90
CA GLU A 238 6.58 -14.68 18.38
C GLU A 238 6.55 -13.74 17.17
N GLN A 239 5.68 -14.01 16.21
CA GLN A 239 5.54 -13.22 14.99
C GLN A 239 5.01 -11.80 15.24
N ILE A 240 4.10 -11.62 16.22
CA ILE A 240 3.62 -10.29 16.63
C ILE A 240 4.74 -9.51 17.32
N VAL A 241 5.49 -10.17 18.22
CA VAL A 241 6.63 -9.56 18.93
C VAL A 241 7.71 -9.11 17.94
N LEU A 242 8.05 -9.97 16.97
CA LEU A 242 9.06 -9.70 15.95
C LEU A 242 8.72 -8.46 15.10
N ALA A 243 7.46 -8.35 14.68
CA ALA A 243 6.98 -7.22 13.89
C ALA A 243 6.61 -5.97 14.73
N GLY A 244 6.51 -6.12 16.05
CA GLY A 244 5.94 -5.10 16.93
C GLY A 244 4.46 -4.85 16.66
N GLY A 245 3.72 -5.84 16.16
CA GLY A 245 2.32 -5.75 15.73
C GLY A 245 1.95 -6.63 14.55
N TYR A 246 0.79 -6.37 13.94
CA TYR A 246 0.54 -6.88 12.60
C TYR A 246 1.42 -6.13 11.61
N ASP A 247 2.35 -6.86 10.99
CA ASP A 247 3.07 -6.51 9.77
C ASP A 247 3.29 -7.77 8.92
N HIS A 248 2.19 -8.42 8.51
CA HIS A 248 2.27 -9.74 7.87
C HIS A 248 1.45 -9.80 6.58
N ASN A 249 1.96 -10.57 5.62
CA ASN A 249 1.24 -10.94 4.42
C ASN A 249 0.31 -12.11 4.71
N TYR A 250 -0.98 -11.86 4.53
CA TYR A 250 -2.04 -12.86 4.49
C TYR A 250 -2.22 -13.39 3.07
N ILE A 251 -2.74 -14.60 2.96
CA ILE A 251 -3.01 -15.28 1.69
C ILE A 251 -4.53 -15.41 1.52
N PRO A 252 -5.19 -14.48 0.80
CA PRO A 252 -6.63 -14.50 0.64
C PRO A 252 -7.11 -15.73 -0.12
N ASP A 253 -8.16 -16.36 0.38
CA ASP A 253 -8.68 -17.61 -0.17
C ASP A 253 -9.28 -17.39 -1.58
N GLY A 254 -9.15 -18.38 -2.47
CA GLY A 254 -9.66 -18.31 -3.85
C GLY A 254 -8.71 -17.65 -4.85
N ALA A 255 -9.23 -17.29 -6.03
CA ALA A 255 -8.47 -16.69 -7.13
C ALA A 255 -9.31 -15.65 -7.88
N GLY A 256 -8.64 -14.79 -8.66
CA GLY A 256 -9.29 -13.67 -9.36
C GLY A 256 -9.75 -12.57 -8.40
N MET A 257 -10.54 -11.62 -8.91
CA MET A 257 -11.05 -10.51 -8.12
C MET A 257 -11.98 -11.00 -7.01
N ARG A 258 -11.62 -10.71 -5.75
CA ARG A 258 -12.35 -11.14 -4.55
C ARG A 258 -12.05 -10.25 -3.37
N THR A 259 -12.93 -10.27 -2.36
CA THR A 259 -12.73 -9.55 -1.10
C THR A 259 -11.56 -10.15 -0.32
N PHE A 260 -10.64 -9.30 0.09
CA PHE A 260 -9.48 -9.68 0.91
C PHE A 260 -9.68 -9.32 2.38
N ALA A 261 -10.25 -8.14 2.63
CA ALA A 261 -10.42 -7.65 3.98
C ALA A 261 -11.59 -6.69 4.08
N GLN A 262 -12.14 -6.59 5.28
CA GLN A 262 -13.09 -5.56 5.66
C GLN A 262 -12.62 -4.93 6.97
N ALA A 263 -12.59 -3.60 7.03
CA ALA A 263 -12.34 -2.86 8.25
C ALA A 263 -13.54 -1.98 8.58
N HIS A 264 -13.82 -1.78 9.86
CA HIS A 264 -14.97 -1.01 10.32
C HIS A 264 -14.63 -0.17 11.55
N SER A 265 -15.11 1.07 11.54
CA SER A 265 -15.00 2.00 12.67
C SER A 265 -16.34 2.12 13.40
N PRO A 266 -16.46 1.64 14.65
CA PRO A 266 -17.71 1.76 15.41
C PRO A 266 -18.07 3.22 15.75
N LYS A 267 -17.08 4.12 15.74
CA LYS A 267 -17.27 5.56 16.01
C LYS A 267 -18.02 6.27 14.89
N THR A 268 -17.62 6.02 13.65
CA THR A 268 -18.13 6.71 12.45
C THR A 268 -19.13 5.89 11.65
N GLY A 269 -19.19 4.57 11.88
CA GLY A 269 -19.98 3.64 11.08
C GLY A 269 -19.36 3.26 9.74
N ILE A 270 -18.23 3.87 9.40
CA ILE A 270 -17.54 3.67 8.13
C ILE A 270 -17.00 2.24 8.08
N THR A 271 -17.36 1.53 7.01
CA THR A 271 -16.80 0.24 6.63
C THR A 271 -16.02 0.40 5.32
N LEU A 272 -14.79 -0.10 5.30
CA LEU A 272 -13.94 -0.21 4.13
C LEU A 272 -13.82 -1.68 3.74
N THR A 273 -14.26 -2.03 2.54
CA THR A 273 -14.06 -3.36 1.95
C THR A 273 -12.98 -3.28 0.89
N VAL A 274 -11.93 -4.08 1.03
CA VAL A 274 -10.81 -4.16 0.09
C VAL A 274 -10.93 -5.44 -0.72
N ALA A 275 -10.94 -5.31 -2.05
CA ALA A 275 -10.95 -6.45 -2.97
C ALA A 275 -9.84 -6.32 -4.01
N SER A 276 -9.25 -7.44 -4.43
CA SER A 276 -8.20 -7.46 -5.44
C SER A 276 -8.10 -8.82 -6.13
N ASP A 277 -7.38 -8.87 -7.25
CA ASP A 277 -7.00 -10.08 -7.97
C ASP A 277 -5.59 -10.61 -7.62
N MET A 278 -4.89 -9.97 -6.69
CA MET A 278 -3.55 -10.39 -6.24
C MET A 278 -3.54 -11.70 -5.44
N PRO A 279 -2.35 -12.29 -5.22
CA PRO A 279 -2.24 -13.48 -4.39
C PRO A 279 -2.13 -13.18 -2.88
N GLY A 280 -1.82 -11.96 -2.45
CA GLY A 280 -1.58 -11.62 -1.04
C GLY A 280 -2.03 -10.21 -0.64
N VAL A 281 -2.12 -10.00 0.67
CA VAL A 281 -2.37 -8.69 1.29
C VAL A 281 -1.53 -8.50 2.54
N GLN A 282 -0.75 -7.43 2.60
CA GLN A 282 -0.05 -7.02 3.82
C GLN A 282 -1.04 -6.30 4.73
N LEU A 283 -1.25 -6.83 5.95
CA LEU A 283 -1.81 -6.06 7.04
C LEU A 283 -0.66 -5.51 7.88
N TYR A 284 -0.42 -4.21 7.73
CA TYR A 284 0.51 -3.46 8.56
C TYR A 284 -0.26 -2.47 9.41
N THR A 285 0.12 -2.31 10.68
CA THR A 285 -0.74 -1.67 11.66
C THR A 285 -0.05 -0.46 12.31
N GLY A 286 0.75 0.23 11.48
CA GLY A 286 1.39 1.50 11.81
C GLY A 286 2.40 1.40 12.94
N ASN A 287 3.11 0.26 13.04
CA ASN A 287 3.95 -0.11 14.18
C ASN A 287 5.13 0.85 14.38
N PHE A 288 5.62 1.45 13.29
CA PHE A 288 6.80 2.31 13.24
C PHE A 288 6.49 3.78 12.97
N LEU A 289 5.20 4.15 12.83
CA LEU A 289 4.81 5.56 12.88
C LEU A 289 5.23 6.12 14.25
N ASN A 290 5.77 7.33 14.27
CA ASN A 290 6.31 7.95 15.48
C ASN A 290 6.36 9.48 15.34
N ASP A 291 6.69 10.16 16.43
CA ASP A 291 6.73 11.62 16.55
C ASP A 291 7.84 12.31 15.75
N HIS A 292 8.76 11.59 15.09
CA HIS A 292 9.72 12.15 14.15
C HIS A 292 9.10 12.46 12.77
N LEU A 293 7.89 11.96 12.50
CA LEU A 293 7.18 12.30 11.27
C LEU A 293 6.86 13.80 11.21
N PRO A 294 6.89 14.40 10.01
CA PRO A 294 6.39 15.74 9.81
C PRO A 294 4.93 15.88 10.29
N THR A 295 4.51 17.10 10.59
CA THR A 295 3.11 17.37 10.91
C THR A 295 2.21 16.95 9.75
N GLY A 296 1.22 16.11 10.05
CA GLY A 296 0.21 15.64 9.12
C GLY A 296 -0.75 16.75 8.66
N LYS A 297 -1.68 16.36 7.78
CA LYS A 297 -2.80 17.22 7.36
C LYS A 297 -3.46 17.91 8.55
N ASP A 298 -3.84 19.17 8.36
CA ASP A 298 -4.59 19.97 9.35
C ASP A 298 -3.91 20.06 10.73
N GLY A 299 -2.58 19.93 10.78
CA GLY A 299 -1.82 19.99 12.03
C GLY A 299 -1.80 18.69 12.83
N ALA A 300 -2.27 17.58 12.28
CA ALA A 300 -2.36 16.30 12.98
C ALA A 300 -0.98 15.70 13.32
N ALA A 301 -0.89 15.03 14.47
CA ALA A 301 0.24 14.18 14.82
C ALA A 301 -0.07 12.72 14.46
N TYR A 302 0.83 12.07 13.73
CA TYR A 302 0.74 10.65 13.41
C TYR A 302 1.75 9.88 14.24
N ASP A 303 1.28 8.86 14.95
CA ASP A 303 2.08 8.09 15.90
C ASP A 303 1.75 6.60 15.77
N ARG A 304 2.45 5.77 16.53
CA ARG A 304 2.33 4.32 16.55
C ARG A 304 0.86 3.94 16.69
N ARG A 305 0.40 3.05 15.79
CA ARG A 305 -1.01 2.60 15.68
C ARG A 305 -2.04 3.65 15.29
N HIS A 306 -1.67 4.81 14.75
CA HIS A 306 -2.67 5.79 14.31
C HIS A 306 -3.33 5.46 12.96
N ALA A 307 -2.86 4.40 12.29
CA ALA A 307 -3.45 3.88 11.06
C ALA A 307 -3.06 2.43 10.80
N PHE A 308 -3.72 1.82 9.83
CA PHE A 308 -3.38 0.51 9.28
C PHE A 308 -3.32 0.55 7.74
N CYS A 309 -2.57 -0.37 7.13
CA CYS A 309 -2.43 -0.54 5.69
C CYS A 309 -2.98 -1.91 5.27
N LEU A 310 -3.50 -1.97 4.06
CA LEU A 310 -3.96 -3.19 3.39
C LEU A 310 -3.36 -3.22 1.98
N GLU A 311 -2.09 -3.60 1.89
CA GLU A 311 -1.31 -3.55 0.65
C GLU A 311 -1.51 -4.84 -0.15
N THR A 312 -2.23 -4.79 -1.26
CA THR A 312 -2.45 -5.95 -2.13
C THR A 312 -1.21 -6.18 -2.99
N GLN A 313 -0.66 -7.40 -2.98
CA GLN A 313 0.68 -7.65 -3.51
C GLN A 313 0.97 -9.13 -3.79
N PHE A 314 2.11 -9.41 -4.43
CA PHE A 314 2.78 -10.70 -4.35
C PHE A 314 3.32 -10.94 -2.94
N TRP A 315 3.49 -12.22 -2.58
CA TRP A 315 4.01 -12.57 -1.26
C TRP A 315 5.46 -12.09 -1.12
N PRO A 316 5.83 -11.44 -0.02
CA PRO A 316 7.17 -10.90 0.12
C PRO A 316 8.26 -11.97 0.08
N ASN A 317 9.46 -11.56 -0.34
CA ASN A 317 10.64 -12.41 -0.43
C ASN A 317 10.47 -13.66 -1.35
N ALA A 318 9.56 -13.60 -2.34
CA ALA A 318 9.26 -14.71 -3.23
C ALA A 318 10.49 -15.30 -3.96
N PHE A 319 11.50 -14.48 -4.30
CA PHE A 319 12.73 -14.95 -4.97
C PHE A 319 13.57 -15.90 -4.10
N ALA A 320 13.53 -15.75 -2.77
CA ALA A 320 14.17 -16.68 -1.84
C ALA A 320 13.25 -17.84 -1.43
N CYS A 321 11.97 -17.80 -1.83
CA CYS A 321 10.92 -18.73 -1.42
C CYS A 321 10.27 -19.36 -2.66
N PRO A 322 10.85 -20.41 -3.28
CA PRO A 322 10.42 -20.88 -4.61
C PRO A 322 8.96 -21.34 -4.72
N ILE A 323 8.32 -21.72 -3.61
CA ILE A 323 6.91 -22.12 -3.57
C ILE A 323 5.94 -20.93 -3.62
N PHE A 324 6.43 -19.69 -3.42
CA PHE A 324 5.61 -18.49 -3.46
C PHE A 324 5.34 -18.09 -4.92
N PRO A 325 4.18 -17.44 -5.20
CA PRO A 325 3.93 -16.82 -6.49
C PRO A 325 5.04 -15.84 -6.85
N GLN A 326 5.68 -16.05 -8.00
CA GLN A 326 6.87 -15.29 -8.40
C GLN A 326 6.48 -13.97 -9.11
N PRO A 327 6.94 -12.80 -8.64
CA PRO A 327 6.61 -11.50 -9.22
C PRO A 327 7.51 -11.19 -10.45
N VAL A 328 7.58 -12.10 -11.41
CA VAL A 328 8.40 -11.92 -12.62
C VAL A 328 7.52 -11.49 -13.79
N LEU A 329 7.77 -10.30 -14.33
CA LEU A 329 7.21 -9.82 -15.58
C LEU A 329 8.13 -10.24 -16.73
N ARG A 330 7.64 -11.09 -17.63
CA ARG A 330 8.41 -11.52 -18.81
C ARG A 330 8.29 -10.52 -19.95
N ILE A 331 9.34 -10.42 -20.76
CA ILE A 331 9.29 -9.66 -22.00
C ILE A 331 8.11 -10.12 -22.88
N GLY A 332 7.36 -9.15 -23.41
CA GLY A 332 6.17 -9.42 -24.23
C GLY A 332 4.89 -9.76 -23.45
N GLN A 333 4.96 -9.81 -22.11
CA GLN A 333 3.77 -9.88 -21.25
C GLN A 333 3.37 -8.48 -20.76
N THR A 334 2.09 -8.34 -20.45
CA THR A 334 1.55 -7.18 -19.75
C THR A 334 1.18 -7.59 -18.32
N TYR A 335 1.78 -6.94 -17.34
CA TYR A 335 1.33 -7.01 -15.95
C TYR A 335 0.01 -6.26 -15.82
N HIS A 336 -0.96 -6.85 -15.12
CA HIS A 336 -2.22 -6.21 -14.77
C HIS A 336 -2.64 -6.63 -13.35
N HIS A 337 -3.05 -5.66 -12.54
CA HIS A 337 -3.53 -5.85 -11.18
C HIS A 337 -4.57 -4.78 -10.86
N THR A 338 -5.67 -5.19 -10.23
CA THR A 338 -6.69 -4.27 -9.72
C THR A 338 -6.85 -4.38 -8.21
N THR A 339 -6.99 -3.24 -7.55
CA THR A 339 -7.47 -3.13 -6.15
C THR A 339 -8.66 -2.19 -6.08
N THR A 340 -9.67 -2.55 -5.31
CA THR A 340 -10.80 -1.68 -5.02
C THR A 340 -10.94 -1.45 -3.52
N TYR A 341 -11.23 -0.20 -3.17
CA TYR A 341 -11.52 0.29 -1.82
C TYR A 341 -12.98 0.75 -1.83
N GLN A 342 -13.89 -0.14 -1.45
CA GLN A 342 -15.32 0.15 -1.41
C GLN A 342 -15.71 0.60 -0.02
N TYR A 343 -16.27 1.80 0.07
CA TYR A 343 -16.86 2.33 1.28
C TYR A 343 -18.35 1.95 1.39
N SER A 344 -18.78 1.67 2.61
CA SER A 344 -20.18 1.62 3.05
C SER A 344 -20.31 2.13 4.49
N VAL A 345 -21.54 2.39 4.95
CA VAL A 345 -21.79 2.92 6.29
C VAL A 345 -23.01 2.28 6.92
N ASP A 346 -22.93 1.98 8.22
CA ASP A 346 -24.11 1.64 9.00
C ASP A 346 -24.94 2.91 9.29
N ARG A 347 -26.25 2.84 9.07
CA ARG A 347 -27.18 3.95 9.31
C ARG A 347 -28.09 3.66 10.48
#